data_AF-A0AAU6Q8V2-F1
#
_entry.id   AF-A0AAU6Q8V2-F1
#
_cell.length_a   1.000
_cell.length_b   1.000
_cell.length_c   1.000
_cell.angle_alpha   90.00
_cell.angle_beta   90.00
_cell.angle_gamma   90.00
#
_symmetry.space_group_name_H-M   'P 1'
#
loop_
_entity.id
_entity.type
_entity.pdbx_description
1 polymer ?
#
loop_
_entity_poly.entity_id
_entity_poly.type
_entity_poly.pdbx_seq_one_letter_code
_entity_poly.pdbx_strand_id
1 'polypeptide(L)'
;MNTPALPAGFSLPNPLYALTLAQPWPQMFLLPEEPKRLENRMWMPPREQLVPGGWFALHGGRLPKSPKEFDECRDALDWVNSNVWGMSADPDEWEYQEDILATCVSGIFALARLGSVTTKRGQPWRTSDRYGWLLSDLIALPTPVQVRGSRDLWEVTGEALAAVAEQLGVKLAETRAPRPVTAPAPAAAPTMPTPAVLRPEGLFCPGVAVTRLPARPESDRMYGLPAGDDWATVICKRGKDGRETYSWCSRLTSETGQGSRQQFETWLALLRDAAFMKSGAA
;
A
#
# COMPACT_ATOMS: atom_id res chain seq x y z
N MET A 1 17.93 -10.03 -19.10
CA MET A 1 16.47 -9.84 -19.29
C MET A 1 16.24 -8.95 -20.50
N ASN A 2 15.28 -9.29 -21.36
CA ASN A 2 14.79 -8.34 -22.34
C ASN A 2 13.94 -7.31 -21.59
N THR A 3 14.54 -6.16 -21.26
CA THR A 3 13.78 -5.03 -20.74
C THR A 3 12.70 -4.68 -21.76
N PRO A 4 11.41 -4.64 -21.39
CA PRO A 4 10.36 -4.27 -22.32
C PRO A 4 10.67 -2.89 -22.90
N ALA A 5 10.62 -2.78 -24.23
CA ALA A 5 10.81 -1.51 -24.90
C ALA A 5 9.65 -0.57 -24.55
N LEU A 6 9.96 0.72 -24.38
CA LEU A 6 8.93 1.74 -24.26
C LEU A 6 8.05 1.74 -25.52
N PRO A 7 6.73 1.99 -25.38
CA PRO A 7 5.85 2.17 -26.54
C PRO A 7 6.38 3.28 -27.46
N ALA A 8 6.21 3.11 -28.77
CA ALA A 8 6.56 4.15 -29.73
C ALA A 8 5.81 5.46 -29.39
N GLY A 9 6.54 6.58 -29.36
CA GLY A 9 5.97 7.89 -29.01
C GLY A 9 5.73 8.10 -27.50
N PHE A 10 6.20 7.19 -26.64
CA PHE A 10 6.14 7.42 -25.19
C PHE A 10 6.84 8.73 -24.80
N SER A 11 6.15 9.52 -23.98
CA SER A 11 6.70 10.72 -23.35
C SER A 11 6.61 10.56 -21.84
N LEU A 12 7.68 10.92 -21.14
CA LEU A 12 7.75 10.77 -19.70
C LEU A 12 6.84 11.80 -19.01
N PRO A 13 5.96 11.40 -18.07
CA PRO A 13 5.10 12.35 -17.37
C PRO A 13 5.88 13.49 -16.70
N ASN A 14 5.27 14.68 -16.68
CA ASN A 14 5.85 15.88 -16.06
C ASN A 14 4.76 16.63 -15.27
N PRO A 15 4.73 16.52 -13.93
CA PRO A 15 5.72 15.82 -13.09
C PRO A 15 5.63 14.30 -13.20
N LEU A 16 6.74 13.62 -12.94
CA LEU A 16 6.79 12.16 -12.72
C LEU A 16 6.67 11.91 -11.22
N TYR A 17 5.71 11.10 -10.79
CA TYR A 17 5.67 10.68 -9.39
C TYR A 17 6.65 9.53 -9.13
N ALA A 18 7.21 9.46 -7.94
CA ALA A 18 8.09 8.40 -7.49
C ALA A 18 7.67 7.83 -6.14
N LEU A 19 8.01 6.56 -5.93
CA LEU A 19 7.79 5.83 -4.69
C LEU A 19 9.12 5.32 -4.16
N THR A 20 9.48 5.73 -2.93
CA THR A 20 10.68 5.19 -2.27
C THR A 20 10.40 3.86 -1.60
N LEU A 21 11.29 2.90 -1.84
CA LEU A 21 11.29 1.55 -1.29
C LEU A 21 12.42 1.40 -0.26
N ALA A 22 12.17 0.66 0.82
CA ALA A 22 13.21 0.29 1.76
C ALA A 22 14.14 -0.78 1.16
N GLN A 23 15.41 -0.81 1.58
CA GLN A 23 16.31 -1.90 1.18
C GLN A 23 15.87 -3.22 1.83
N PRO A 24 16.13 -4.37 1.17
CA PRO A 24 16.77 -4.56 -0.14
C PRO A 24 15.73 -4.67 -1.28
N TRP A 25 14.47 -4.30 -1.02
CA TRP A 25 13.36 -4.51 -1.95
C TRP A 25 13.55 -3.96 -3.38
N PRO A 26 14.24 -2.82 -3.64
CA PRO A 26 14.57 -2.38 -4.99
C PRO A 26 15.14 -3.47 -5.89
N GLN A 27 16.09 -4.25 -5.38
CA GLN A 27 16.75 -5.30 -6.16
C GLN A 27 15.80 -6.43 -6.52
N MET A 28 14.81 -6.72 -5.69
CA MET A 28 13.82 -7.77 -5.95
C MET A 28 12.97 -7.48 -7.20
N PHE A 29 12.82 -6.20 -7.58
CA PHE A 29 12.15 -5.82 -8.83
C PHE A 29 13.02 -6.05 -10.08
N LEU A 30 14.34 -6.07 -9.90
CA LEU A 30 15.37 -6.18 -10.95
C LEU A 30 15.88 -7.62 -11.17
N LEU A 31 15.31 -8.61 -10.49
CA LEU A 31 15.70 -10.00 -10.66
C LEU A 31 15.33 -10.53 -12.06
N PRO A 32 16.16 -11.40 -12.65
CA PRO A 32 15.86 -12.02 -13.94
C PRO A 32 14.71 -13.02 -13.87
N GLU A 33 14.66 -13.76 -12.77
CA GLU A 33 13.70 -14.83 -12.54
C GLU A 33 12.77 -14.42 -11.39
N GLU A 34 11.48 -14.68 -11.60
CA GLU A 34 10.41 -14.39 -10.63
C GLU A 34 10.43 -12.99 -9.99
N PRO A 35 10.67 -11.91 -10.73
CA PRO A 35 10.86 -10.62 -10.10
C PRO A 35 9.61 -10.13 -9.38
N LYS A 36 9.82 -9.32 -8.35
CA LYS A 36 8.74 -8.65 -7.64
C LYS A 36 7.95 -7.78 -8.61
N ARG A 37 6.63 -8.00 -8.67
CA ARG A 37 5.67 -7.21 -9.48
C ARG A 37 4.49 -6.70 -8.65
N LEU A 38 4.61 -6.79 -7.34
CA LEU A 38 3.63 -6.31 -6.38
C LEU A 38 4.35 -5.49 -5.33
N GLU A 39 3.91 -4.25 -5.16
CA GLU A 39 4.36 -3.37 -4.10
C GLU A 39 3.34 -3.34 -2.95
N ASN A 40 3.80 -3.56 -1.72
CA ASN A 40 2.93 -3.66 -0.56
C ASN A 40 2.78 -2.30 0.13
N ARG A 41 1.53 -1.87 0.37
CA ARG A 41 1.24 -0.57 0.99
C ARG A 41 0.04 -0.65 1.93
N MET A 42 0.08 0.16 2.98
CA MET A 42 -1.05 0.35 3.90
C MET A 42 -2.12 1.31 3.37
N TRP A 43 -1.85 1.97 2.25
CA TRP A 43 -2.70 2.97 1.62
C TRP A 43 -2.85 2.73 0.11
N MET A 44 -3.93 3.27 -0.46
CA MET A 44 -4.17 3.30 -1.91
C MET A 44 -3.47 4.50 -2.53
N PRO A 45 -2.97 4.42 -3.77
CA PRO A 45 -2.39 5.57 -4.44
C PRO A 45 -3.43 6.70 -4.54
N PRO A 46 -3.10 7.95 -4.19
CA PRO A 46 -3.99 9.08 -4.40
C PRO A 46 -4.31 9.21 -5.89
N ARG A 47 -5.59 9.26 -6.25
CA ARG A 47 -6.05 9.21 -7.65
C ARG A 47 -5.60 10.40 -8.48
N GLU A 48 -5.28 11.50 -7.82
CA GLU A 48 -4.75 12.71 -8.40
C GLU A 48 -3.26 12.59 -8.77
N GLN A 49 -2.52 11.70 -8.11
CA GLN A 49 -1.09 11.46 -8.35
C GLN A 49 -0.88 10.24 -9.25
N LEU A 50 -1.56 9.12 -8.95
CA LEU A 50 -1.36 7.86 -9.66
C LEU A 50 -2.66 7.06 -9.78
N VAL A 51 -2.98 6.66 -11.01
CA VAL A 51 -4.13 5.81 -11.35
C VAL A 51 -3.67 4.56 -12.08
N PRO A 52 -4.48 3.48 -12.11
CA PRO A 52 -4.24 2.35 -13.00
C PRO A 52 -3.97 2.80 -14.44
N GLY A 53 -2.93 2.24 -15.06
CA GLY A 53 -2.38 2.63 -16.35
C GLY A 53 -1.36 3.77 -16.29
N GLY A 54 -1.19 4.46 -15.16
CA GLY A 54 -0.23 5.54 -14.99
C GLY A 54 1.20 5.06 -14.76
N TRP A 55 2.17 5.81 -15.26
CA TRP A 55 3.59 5.57 -15.07
C TRP A 55 4.13 6.33 -13.85
N PHE A 56 5.02 5.69 -13.09
CA PHE A 56 5.73 6.29 -11.96
C PHE A 56 7.13 5.68 -11.83
N ALA A 57 8.00 6.36 -11.10
CA ALA A 57 9.35 5.92 -10.80
C ALA A 57 9.40 5.07 -9.51
N LEU A 58 10.24 4.05 -9.54
CA LEU A 58 10.66 3.32 -8.36
C LEU A 58 12.01 3.87 -7.90
N HIS A 59 12.05 4.30 -6.64
CA HIS A 59 13.22 4.86 -6.00
C HIS A 59 13.68 3.93 -4.87
N GLY A 60 14.96 3.59 -4.87
CA GLY A 60 15.56 2.85 -3.78
C GLY A 60 16.08 3.81 -2.72
N GLY A 61 15.67 3.57 -1.47
CA GLY A 61 16.03 4.40 -0.33
C GLY A 61 17.52 4.41 -0.03
N ARG A 62 17.90 5.14 1.03
CA ARG A 62 19.29 5.17 1.48
C ARG A 62 19.79 3.75 1.79
N LEU A 63 21.10 3.55 1.57
CA LEU A 63 21.78 2.32 1.99
C LEU A 63 21.74 2.17 3.53
N PRO A 64 21.75 0.93 4.05
CA PRO A 64 21.87 0.66 5.48
C PRO A 64 23.20 1.21 6.01
N LYS A 65 23.18 1.73 7.25
CA LYS A 65 24.35 2.36 7.90
C LYS A 65 24.58 1.90 9.33
N SER A 66 23.70 1.04 9.87
CA SER A 66 23.80 0.55 11.24
C SER A 66 23.55 -0.96 11.29
N PRO A 67 24.09 -1.68 12.29
CA PRO A 67 23.86 -3.12 12.44
C PRO A 67 22.39 -3.50 12.35
N LYS A 68 21.51 -2.74 13.02
CA LYS A 68 20.06 -2.96 12.98
C LYS A 68 19.49 -2.89 11.55
N GLU A 69 19.94 -1.93 10.74
CA GLU A 69 19.44 -1.79 9.36
C GLU A 69 19.96 -2.90 8.45
N PHE A 70 21.16 -3.42 8.73
CA PHE A 70 21.68 -4.63 8.07
C PHE A 70 20.87 -5.87 8.47
N ASP A 71 20.54 -6.02 9.75
CA ASP A 71 19.70 -7.12 10.23
C ASP A 71 18.30 -7.07 9.60
N GLU A 72 17.68 -5.88 9.49
CA GLU A 72 16.40 -5.70 8.79
C GLU A 72 16.48 -6.10 7.30
N CYS A 73 17.62 -5.85 6.64
CA CYS A 73 17.83 -6.30 5.26
C CYS A 73 17.99 -7.82 5.18
N ARG A 74 18.74 -8.42 6.12
CA ARG A 74 18.92 -9.88 6.19
C ARG A 74 17.59 -10.59 6.42
N ASP A 75 16.79 -10.13 7.38
CA ASP A 75 15.45 -10.66 7.65
C ASP A 75 14.56 -10.61 6.39
N ALA A 76 14.66 -9.55 5.59
CA ALA A 76 13.92 -9.42 4.35
C ALA A 76 14.41 -10.42 3.27
N LEU A 77 15.72 -10.63 3.13
CA LEU A 77 16.29 -11.61 2.20
C LEU A 77 15.94 -13.04 2.62
N ASP A 78 16.05 -13.38 3.90
CA ASP A 78 15.65 -14.67 4.45
C ASP A 78 14.16 -14.97 4.20
N TRP A 79 13.32 -13.95 4.32
CA TRP A 79 11.92 -14.05 3.95
C TRP A 79 11.74 -14.35 2.45
N VAL A 80 12.46 -13.67 1.57
CA VAL A 80 12.39 -13.91 0.12
C VAL A 80 12.83 -15.34 -0.21
N ASN A 81 13.96 -15.78 0.33
CA ASN A 81 14.46 -17.14 0.17
C ASN A 81 13.40 -18.19 0.54
N SER A 82 12.81 -18.03 1.73
CA SER A 82 11.86 -18.99 2.28
C SER A 82 10.49 -18.98 1.59
N ASN A 83 10.00 -17.79 1.19
CA ASN A 83 8.60 -17.63 0.76
C ASN A 83 8.43 -17.46 -0.76
N VAL A 84 9.47 -17.00 -1.45
CA VAL A 84 9.42 -16.79 -2.90
C VAL A 84 10.16 -17.91 -3.60
N TRP A 85 11.44 -18.08 -3.30
CA TRP A 85 12.27 -19.06 -4.02
C TRP A 85 12.09 -20.49 -3.51
N GLY A 86 11.45 -20.66 -2.35
CA GLY A 86 11.19 -21.98 -1.76
C GLY A 86 12.47 -22.74 -1.41
N MET A 87 13.58 -22.03 -1.25
CA MET A 87 14.86 -22.59 -0.87
C MET A 87 15.03 -22.45 0.65
N SER A 88 15.49 -23.51 1.32
CA SER A 88 16.21 -23.29 2.56
C SER A 88 17.52 -22.62 2.15
N ALA A 89 17.60 -21.30 2.27
CA ALA A 89 18.87 -20.61 2.06
C ALA A 89 19.95 -21.32 2.87
N ASP A 90 21.15 -21.37 2.31
CA ASP A 90 22.31 -21.57 3.16
C ASP A 90 22.37 -20.34 4.08
N PRO A 91 22.25 -20.49 5.41
CA PRO A 91 22.28 -19.35 6.33
C PRO A 91 23.54 -18.49 6.19
N ASP A 92 24.58 -18.99 5.51
CA ASP A 92 25.85 -18.31 5.31
C ASP A 92 25.88 -17.39 4.06
N GLU A 93 24.85 -17.39 3.20
CA GLU A 93 24.86 -16.66 1.91
C GLU A 93 24.85 -15.11 2.06
N TRP A 94 24.48 -14.59 3.24
CA TRP A 94 24.42 -13.15 3.53
C TRP A 94 25.07 -12.82 4.89
N GLU A 95 26.13 -13.57 5.25
CA GLU A 95 26.86 -13.39 6.51
C GLU A 95 27.51 -11.99 6.60
N TYR A 96 28.02 -11.48 5.47
CA TYR A 96 28.78 -10.24 5.42
C TYR A 96 27.94 -9.03 4.98
N GLN A 97 28.31 -7.83 5.49
CA GLN A 97 27.60 -6.59 5.16
C GLN A 97 27.75 -6.20 3.68
N GLU A 98 28.88 -6.58 3.09
CA GLU A 98 29.21 -6.35 1.68
C GLU A 98 28.24 -7.07 0.75
N ASP A 99 27.85 -8.30 1.09
CA ASP A 99 26.87 -9.08 0.33
C ASP A 99 25.49 -8.42 0.38
N ILE A 100 25.09 -7.95 1.56
CA ILE A 100 23.83 -7.19 1.73
C ILE A 100 23.89 -5.89 0.92
N LEU A 101 25.00 -5.14 0.95
CA LEU A 101 25.14 -3.90 0.18
C LEU A 101 25.07 -4.14 -1.33
N ALA A 102 25.59 -5.29 -1.81
CA ALA A 102 25.50 -5.66 -3.22
C ALA A 102 24.04 -5.89 -3.69
N THR A 103 23.12 -6.21 -2.77
CA THR A 103 21.67 -6.29 -3.04
C THR A 103 20.94 -4.95 -2.90
N CYS A 104 21.61 -3.88 -2.50
CA CYS A 104 20.96 -2.60 -2.28
C CYS A 104 21.07 -1.69 -3.50
N VAL A 105 19.98 -1.00 -3.85
CA VAL A 105 19.96 -0.03 -4.96
C VAL A 105 19.49 1.31 -4.42
N SER A 106 20.30 2.37 -4.56
CA SER A 106 19.94 3.74 -4.12
C SER A 106 19.66 4.65 -5.31
N GLY A 107 18.61 5.47 -5.23
CA GLY A 107 18.20 6.37 -6.31
C GLY A 107 17.03 5.83 -7.15
N ILE A 108 16.58 6.60 -8.15
CA ILE A 108 15.56 6.12 -9.09
C ILE A 108 16.19 5.05 -9.95
N PHE A 109 15.68 3.82 -9.89
CA PHE A 109 16.29 2.67 -10.56
C PHE A 109 15.40 2.06 -11.65
N ALA A 110 14.12 2.39 -11.67
CA ALA A 110 13.19 1.88 -12.68
C ALA A 110 11.98 2.80 -12.86
N LEU A 111 11.31 2.65 -14.00
CA LEU A 111 9.91 3.03 -14.17
C LEU A 111 9.02 1.80 -14.07
N ALA A 112 7.80 2.01 -13.61
CA ALA A 112 6.76 1.00 -13.64
C ALA A 112 5.43 1.64 -13.98
N ARG A 113 4.54 0.84 -14.57
CA ARG A 113 3.15 1.21 -14.77
C ARG A 113 2.31 0.59 -13.65
N LEU A 114 1.46 1.37 -13.01
CA LEU A 114 0.49 0.83 -12.05
C LEU A 114 -0.57 0.05 -12.84
N GLY A 115 -0.57 -1.27 -12.80
CA GLY A 115 -1.57 -2.10 -13.47
C GLY A 115 -2.91 -2.05 -12.74
N SER A 116 -2.93 -2.39 -11.46
CA SER A 116 -4.13 -2.33 -10.61
C SER A 116 -3.77 -2.32 -9.12
N VAL A 117 -4.76 -2.12 -8.26
CA VAL A 117 -4.61 -2.25 -6.80
C VAL A 117 -5.49 -3.40 -6.33
N THR A 118 -4.91 -4.33 -5.55
CA THR A 118 -5.61 -5.51 -5.07
C THR A 118 -5.53 -5.62 -3.54
N THR A 119 -6.55 -6.21 -2.94
CA THR A 119 -6.57 -6.65 -1.54
C THR A 119 -6.47 -8.19 -1.41
N LYS A 120 -6.41 -8.89 -2.55
CA LYS A 120 -6.35 -10.36 -2.59
C LYS A 120 -5.04 -10.84 -1.95
N ARG A 121 -5.16 -11.83 -1.07
CA ARG A 121 -4.04 -12.54 -0.42
C ARG A 121 -3.55 -13.71 -1.28
N GLY A 122 -2.39 -14.27 -0.94
CA GLY A 122 -1.87 -15.50 -1.55
C GLY A 122 -0.99 -15.29 -2.78
N GLN A 123 -0.46 -14.08 -3.00
CA GLN A 123 0.64 -13.88 -3.95
C GLN A 123 1.97 -14.06 -3.22
N PRO A 124 3.00 -14.68 -3.82
CA PRO A 124 4.28 -14.95 -3.14
C PRO A 124 4.91 -13.68 -2.56
N TRP A 125 4.84 -12.57 -3.31
CA TRP A 125 5.42 -11.27 -2.94
C TRP A 125 4.58 -10.43 -1.98
N ARG A 126 3.42 -10.94 -1.53
CA ARG A 126 2.50 -10.19 -0.70
C ARG A 126 2.77 -10.41 0.78
N THR A 127 3.06 -9.32 1.47
CA THR A 127 3.18 -9.26 2.93
C THR A 127 1.82 -8.97 3.56
N SER A 128 1.77 -8.83 4.89
CA SER A 128 0.56 -8.58 5.69
C SER A 128 -0.14 -7.24 5.40
N ASP A 129 0.35 -6.45 4.44
CA ASP A 129 -0.16 -5.13 4.10
C ASP A 129 -1.54 -5.14 3.43
N ARG A 130 -2.26 -4.03 3.64
CA ARG A 130 -3.67 -3.87 3.24
C ARG A 130 -3.86 -3.84 1.72
N TYR A 131 -2.96 -3.22 0.97
CA TYR A 131 -3.05 -3.07 -0.47
C TYR A 131 -1.78 -3.57 -1.15
N GLY A 132 -1.97 -4.27 -2.28
CA GLY A 132 -0.90 -4.66 -3.19
C GLY A 132 -1.07 -3.90 -4.48
N TRP A 133 -0.08 -3.09 -4.84
CA TRP A 133 -0.03 -2.36 -6.10
C TRP A 133 0.61 -3.28 -7.12
N LEU A 134 -0.18 -3.78 -8.05
CA LEU A 134 0.30 -4.64 -9.13
C LEU A 134 0.95 -3.78 -10.19
N LEU A 135 2.23 -4.04 -10.45
CA LEU A 135 3.05 -3.26 -11.37
C LEU A 135 3.22 -4.03 -12.68
N SER A 136 3.06 -3.33 -13.80
CA SER A 136 3.35 -3.84 -15.15
C SER A 136 4.44 -3.00 -15.80
N ASP A 137 4.96 -3.49 -16.93
CA ASP A 137 5.84 -2.73 -17.82
C ASP A 137 7.04 -2.12 -17.09
N LEU A 138 7.69 -2.92 -16.23
CA LEU A 138 8.85 -2.46 -15.46
C LEU A 138 10.05 -2.25 -16.39
N ILE A 139 10.65 -1.08 -16.33
CA ILE A 139 11.78 -0.67 -17.15
C ILE A 139 12.89 -0.20 -16.23
N ALA A 140 13.92 -1.04 -16.10
CA ALA A 140 15.11 -0.70 -15.34
C ALA A 140 15.90 0.40 -16.04
N LEU A 141 16.40 1.36 -15.27
CA LEU A 141 17.36 2.34 -15.75
C LEU A 141 18.75 1.70 -15.82
N PRO A 142 19.56 2.02 -16.84
CA PRO A 142 20.95 1.58 -16.91
C PRO A 142 21.77 1.97 -15.67
N THR A 143 21.50 3.14 -15.08
CA THR A 143 22.19 3.60 -13.86
C THR A 143 21.21 4.33 -12.95
N PRO A 144 21.13 3.98 -11.65
CA PRO A 144 20.23 4.67 -10.74
C PRO A 144 20.49 6.18 -10.65
N VAL A 145 19.45 7.00 -10.87
CA VAL A 145 19.53 8.46 -10.78
C VAL A 145 19.51 8.87 -9.31
N GLN A 146 20.60 9.49 -8.84
CA GLN A 146 20.74 9.87 -7.43
C GLN A 146 19.90 11.10 -7.11
N VAL A 147 18.93 10.93 -6.21
CA VAL A 147 18.04 11.98 -5.73
C VAL A 147 17.50 11.59 -4.35
N ARG A 148 17.17 12.59 -3.54
CA ARG A 148 16.56 12.36 -2.22
C ARG A 148 15.14 11.82 -2.38
N GLY A 149 14.85 10.68 -1.75
CA GLY A 149 13.51 10.09 -1.72
C GLY A 149 12.59 10.69 -0.65
N SER A 150 11.34 10.23 -0.63
CA SER A 150 10.31 10.58 0.36
C SER A 150 9.48 9.36 0.77
N ARG A 151 8.84 9.39 1.94
CA ARG A 151 8.04 8.27 2.47
C ARG A 151 6.72 8.07 1.71
N ASP A 152 6.17 9.14 1.14
CA ASP A 152 4.92 9.13 0.38
C ASP A 152 5.20 9.10 -1.13
N LEU A 153 4.16 9.09 -1.98
CA LEU A 153 4.36 9.41 -3.39
C LEU A 153 4.81 10.87 -3.50
N TRP A 154 5.90 11.11 -4.24
CA TRP A 154 6.52 12.43 -4.34
C TRP A 154 6.86 12.78 -5.78
N GLU A 155 6.93 14.08 -6.08
CA GLU A 155 7.20 14.57 -7.44
C GLU A 155 8.69 14.60 -7.75
N VAL A 156 9.08 13.95 -8.84
CA VAL A 156 10.39 14.05 -9.46
C VAL A 156 10.33 15.17 -10.49
N THR A 157 11.13 16.20 -10.28
CA THR A 157 11.21 17.38 -11.15
C THR A 157 12.68 17.75 -11.42
N GLY A 158 12.89 18.73 -12.31
CA GLY A 158 14.22 19.30 -12.56
C GLY A 158 15.24 18.29 -13.10
N GLU A 159 16.45 18.36 -12.58
CA GLU A 159 17.60 17.58 -13.05
C GLU A 159 17.39 16.06 -12.94
N ALA A 160 16.76 15.58 -11.87
CA ALA A 160 16.49 14.16 -11.70
C ALA A 160 15.53 13.64 -12.77
N LEU A 161 14.48 14.41 -13.11
CA LEU A 161 13.54 14.04 -14.16
C LEU A 161 14.22 14.04 -15.54
N ALA A 162 15.08 15.03 -15.80
CA ALA A 162 15.85 15.11 -17.04
C ALA A 162 16.80 13.92 -17.20
N ALA A 163 17.51 13.53 -16.14
CA ALA A 163 18.42 12.38 -16.16
C ALA A 163 17.68 11.04 -16.42
N VAL A 164 16.47 10.87 -15.86
CA VAL A 164 15.63 9.71 -16.17
C VAL A 164 15.23 9.69 -17.65
N ALA A 165 14.80 10.83 -18.20
CA ALA A 165 14.40 10.93 -19.59
C ALA A 165 15.56 10.67 -20.56
N GLU A 166 16.75 11.20 -20.26
CA GLU A 166 17.98 10.99 -21.02
C GLU A 166 18.34 9.50 -21.10
N GLN A 167 18.39 8.80 -19.97
CA GLN A 167 18.72 7.37 -19.94
C GLN A 167 17.72 6.50 -20.71
N LEU A 168 16.46 6.93 -20.79
CA LEU A 168 15.42 6.24 -21.54
C LEU A 168 15.35 6.65 -23.02
N GLY A 169 16.08 7.69 -23.42
CA GLY A 169 16.03 8.24 -24.78
C GLY A 169 14.65 8.79 -25.16
N VAL A 170 13.90 9.32 -24.18
CA VAL A 170 12.52 9.81 -24.40
C VAL A 170 12.38 11.29 -24.09
N LYS A 171 11.35 11.91 -24.68
CA LYS A 171 11.01 13.31 -24.41
C LYS A 171 10.21 13.41 -23.12
N LEU A 172 10.39 14.52 -22.40
CA LEU A 172 9.46 14.91 -21.36
C LEU A 172 8.13 15.32 -22.00
N ALA A 173 7.03 14.89 -21.40
CA ALA A 173 5.73 15.47 -21.70
C ALA A 173 5.75 16.97 -21.34
N GLU A 174 4.89 17.74 -22.02
CA GLU A 174 4.67 19.13 -21.64
C GLU A 174 4.29 19.19 -20.15
N THR A 175 4.88 20.14 -19.43
CA THR A 175 4.61 20.32 -18.01
C THR A 175 3.12 20.49 -17.84
N ARG A 176 2.49 19.53 -17.16
CA ARG A 176 1.07 19.65 -16.84
C ARG A 176 0.94 20.82 -15.88
N ALA A 177 0.16 21.84 -16.26
CA ALA A 177 -0.16 22.92 -15.35
C ALA A 177 -0.66 22.31 -14.03
N PRO A 178 -0.18 22.79 -12.87
CA PRO A 178 -0.62 22.26 -11.60
C PRO A 178 -2.14 22.28 -11.60
N ARG A 179 -2.75 21.10 -11.42
CA ARG A 179 -4.20 21.02 -11.35
C ARG A 179 -4.58 21.95 -10.21
N PRO A 180 -5.40 22.99 -10.45
CA PRO A 180 -5.80 23.88 -9.37
C PRO A 180 -6.32 22.98 -8.26
N VAL A 181 -5.71 23.09 -7.08
CA VAL A 181 -6.22 22.43 -5.89
C VAL A 181 -7.54 23.14 -5.65
N THR A 182 -8.61 22.63 -6.27
CA THR A 182 -9.96 23.05 -5.92
C THR A 182 -10.08 22.73 -4.45
N ALA A 183 -10.09 23.79 -3.63
CA ALA A 183 -10.51 23.67 -2.25
C ALA A 183 -11.76 22.78 -2.24
N PRO A 184 -11.83 21.77 -1.35
CA PRO A 184 -12.95 20.84 -1.35
C PRO A 184 -14.23 21.66 -1.38
N ALA A 185 -15.02 21.47 -2.43
CA ALA A 185 -16.32 22.13 -2.53
C ALA A 185 -17.06 21.84 -1.21
N PRO A 186 -17.71 22.84 -0.59
CA PRO A 186 -18.53 22.58 0.60
C PRO A 186 -19.45 21.42 0.27
N ALA A 187 -19.39 20.36 1.08
CA ALA A 187 -20.08 19.11 0.82
C ALA A 187 -21.55 19.40 0.50
N ALA A 188 -21.96 19.15 -0.74
CA ALA A 188 -23.36 19.21 -1.10
C ALA A 188 -24.12 18.21 -0.22
N ALA A 189 -25.26 18.63 0.33
CA ALA A 189 -26.09 17.77 1.15
C ALA A 189 -26.40 16.46 0.40
N PRO A 190 -26.13 15.28 0.98
CA PRO A 190 -26.37 14.03 0.31
C PRO A 190 -27.87 13.87 0.02
N THR A 191 -28.20 13.62 -1.24
CA THR A 191 -29.55 13.26 -1.66
C THR A 191 -29.79 11.80 -1.27
N MET A 192 -30.88 11.54 -0.54
CA MET A 192 -31.25 10.23 0.00
C MET A 192 -31.55 9.21 -1.12
N PRO A 193 -30.93 8.01 -1.13
CA PRO A 193 -31.39 6.91 -1.97
C PRO A 193 -32.62 6.19 -1.37
N THR A 194 -33.48 5.70 -2.25
CA THR A 194 -34.78 5.06 -1.96
C THR A 194 -34.62 3.62 -1.43
N PRO A 195 -35.49 3.15 -0.51
CA PRO A 195 -35.31 1.89 0.20
C PRO A 195 -35.81 0.68 -0.60
N ALA A 196 -34.98 0.17 -1.51
CA ALA A 196 -35.10 -1.20 -2.02
C ALA A 196 -33.74 -1.64 -2.60
N VAL A 197 -32.93 -2.29 -1.77
CA VAL A 197 -31.90 -3.32 -2.09
C VAL A 197 -31.06 -3.50 -0.80
N LEU A 198 -31.42 -4.49 0.01
CA LEU A 198 -30.68 -4.89 1.23
C LEU A 198 -29.40 -5.69 0.90
N ARG A 199 -28.62 -5.20 -0.08
CA ARG A 199 -27.18 -5.48 -0.27
C ARG A 199 -26.57 -4.31 -1.04
N PRO A 200 -25.94 -3.33 -0.37
CA PRO A 200 -25.13 -2.35 -1.09
C PRO A 200 -23.92 -3.09 -1.72
N GLU A 201 -23.86 -3.14 -3.05
CA GLU A 201 -22.62 -3.44 -3.76
C GLU A 201 -21.55 -2.43 -3.32
N GLY A 202 -20.37 -2.90 -2.93
CA GLY A 202 -19.25 -2.02 -2.53
C GLY A 202 -19.10 -1.76 -1.03
N LEU A 203 -19.70 -2.57 -0.14
CA LEU A 203 -19.32 -2.58 1.27
C LEU A 203 -17.92 -3.19 1.45
N PHE A 204 -16.92 -2.31 1.45
CA PHE A 204 -15.56 -2.61 1.87
C PHE A 204 -15.55 -3.03 3.34
N CYS A 205 -15.36 -4.32 3.58
CA CYS A 205 -15.01 -4.87 4.88
C CYS A 205 -13.64 -5.56 4.73
N PRO A 206 -12.58 -5.13 5.44
CA PRO A 206 -11.33 -5.90 5.44
C PRO A 206 -11.42 -7.21 6.26
N GLY A 207 -12.60 -7.56 6.79
CA GLY A 207 -12.83 -8.72 7.66
C GLY A 207 -14.12 -9.50 7.38
N VAL A 208 -14.43 -10.48 8.23
CA VAL A 208 -15.62 -11.34 8.09
C VAL A 208 -16.87 -10.58 8.51
N ALA A 209 -17.85 -10.46 7.62
CA ALA A 209 -19.14 -9.88 7.96
C ALA A 209 -19.89 -10.79 8.94
N VAL A 210 -20.27 -10.24 10.10
CA VAL A 210 -21.04 -10.94 11.14
C VAL A 210 -22.13 -10.02 11.68
N THR A 211 -23.28 -10.58 12.03
CA THR A 211 -24.38 -9.81 12.66
C THR A 211 -24.11 -9.52 14.14
N ARG A 212 -23.34 -10.40 14.79
CA ARG A 212 -22.87 -10.29 16.17
C ARG A 212 -21.44 -10.81 16.26
N LEU A 213 -20.64 -10.21 17.13
CA LEU A 213 -19.28 -10.67 17.35
C LEU A 213 -19.32 -12.05 18.04
N PRO A 214 -18.57 -13.06 17.57
CA PRO A 214 -18.51 -14.37 18.23
C PRO A 214 -18.18 -14.25 19.71
N ALA A 215 -18.68 -15.17 20.54
CA ALA A 215 -18.35 -15.19 21.98
C ALA A 215 -16.83 -15.30 22.23
N ARG A 216 -16.11 -15.94 21.31
CA ARG A 216 -14.65 -16.04 21.29
C ARG A 216 -14.15 -15.72 19.87
N PRO A 217 -13.93 -14.44 19.53
CA PRO A 217 -13.38 -14.09 18.23
C PRO A 217 -11.94 -14.61 18.11
N GLU A 218 -11.60 -15.14 16.93
CA GLU A 218 -10.22 -15.50 16.61
C GLU A 218 -9.29 -14.28 16.77
N SER A 219 -8.14 -14.49 17.43
CA SER A 219 -7.13 -13.43 17.59
C SER A 219 -6.64 -12.97 16.22
N ASP A 220 -6.44 -11.68 16.08
CA ASP A 220 -5.94 -11.00 14.89
C ASP A 220 -6.84 -11.13 13.65
N ARG A 221 -8.04 -11.71 13.79
CA ARG A 221 -9.06 -11.72 12.75
C ARG A 221 -9.92 -10.46 12.84
N MET A 222 -10.09 -9.80 11.70
CA MET A 222 -10.99 -8.66 11.56
C MET A 222 -12.44 -9.14 11.33
N TYR A 223 -13.38 -8.47 11.99
CA TYR A 223 -14.83 -8.66 11.82
C TYR A 223 -15.47 -7.34 11.43
N GLY A 224 -16.48 -7.41 10.56
CA GLY A 224 -17.33 -6.28 10.19
C GLY A 224 -18.75 -6.48 10.72
N LEU A 225 -19.28 -5.46 11.39
CA LEU A 225 -20.61 -5.50 12.01
C LEU A 225 -21.47 -4.33 11.52
N PRO A 226 -22.75 -4.57 11.18
CA PRO A 226 -23.68 -3.50 10.88
C PRO A 226 -24.05 -2.71 12.15
N ALA A 227 -24.12 -1.38 11.99
CA ALA A 227 -24.50 -0.43 13.04
C ALA A 227 -25.46 0.63 12.49
N GLY A 228 -26.72 0.24 12.24
CA GLY A 228 -27.68 1.08 11.53
C GLY A 228 -27.24 1.29 10.08
N ASP A 229 -27.07 2.55 9.68
CA ASP A 229 -26.55 2.93 8.36
C ASP A 229 -25.01 2.95 8.28
N ASP A 230 -24.34 2.61 9.39
CA ASP A 230 -22.88 2.54 9.48
C ASP A 230 -22.36 1.10 9.50
N TRP A 231 -21.05 0.97 9.32
CA TRP A 231 -20.30 -0.27 9.36
C TRP A 231 -19.12 -0.14 10.34
N ALA A 232 -19.13 -0.95 11.38
CA ALA A 232 -18.01 -1.02 12.33
C ALA A 232 -17.06 -2.16 11.94
N THR A 233 -15.75 -1.89 11.97
CA THR A 233 -14.71 -2.93 11.90
C THR A 233 -14.09 -3.11 13.28
N VAL A 234 -13.86 -4.36 13.70
CA VAL A 234 -13.21 -4.68 14.98
C VAL A 234 -12.18 -5.81 14.81
N ILE A 235 -11.06 -5.72 15.53
CA ILE A 235 -10.06 -6.78 15.67
C ILE A 235 -9.86 -7.07 17.16
N CYS A 236 -9.75 -8.35 17.52
CA CYS A 236 -9.43 -8.80 18.87
C CYS A 236 -8.00 -9.30 18.90
N LYS A 237 -7.20 -8.87 19.89
CA LYS A 237 -5.86 -9.39 20.17
C LYS A 237 -5.85 -10.04 21.55
N ARG A 238 -5.29 -11.25 21.64
CA ARG A 238 -5.14 -11.95 22.92
C ARG A 238 -3.71 -11.80 23.43
N GLY A 239 -3.55 -11.17 24.60
CA GLY A 239 -2.27 -11.04 25.28
C GLY A 239 -1.75 -12.38 25.81
N LYS A 240 -0.47 -12.42 26.18
CA LYS A 240 0.15 -13.59 26.84
C LYS A 240 -0.50 -13.94 28.18
N ASP A 241 -1.12 -12.96 28.83
CA ASP A 241 -1.90 -13.10 30.06
C ASP A 241 -3.34 -13.60 29.82
N GLY A 242 -3.68 -13.91 28.57
CA GLY A 242 -5.02 -14.33 28.16
C GLY A 242 -6.04 -13.18 28.07
N ARG A 243 -5.66 -11.94 28.38
CA ARG A 243 -6.57 -10.79 28.27
C ARG A 243 -6.80 -10.44 26.81
N GLU A 244 -8.05 -10.16 26.48
CA GLU A 244 -8.46 -9.74 25.15
C GLU A 244 -8.51 -8.20 25.07
N THR A 245 -7.90 -7.65 24.03
CA THR A 245 -7.96 -6.22 23.69
C THR A 245 -8.61 -6.08 22.33
N TYR A 246 -9.62 -5.22 22.23
CA TYR A 246 -10.39 -4.96 21.03
C TYR A 246 -9.98 -3.59 20.48
N SER A 247 -9.76 -3.48 19.18
CA SER A 247 -9.56 -2.21 18.48
C SER A 247 -10.62 -2.09 17.40
N TRP A 248 -11.29 -0.95 17.30
CA TRP A 248 -12.42 -0.76 16.39
C TRP A 248 -12.40 0.59 15.67
N CYS A 249 -13.16 0.67 14.58
CA CYS A 249 -13.32 1.86 13.75
C CYS A 249 -14.71 1.90 13.10
N SER A 250 -15.37 3.06 13.13
CA SER A 250 -16.56 3.35 12.32
C SER A 250 -16.14 3.72 10.89
N ARG A 251 -16.86 3.18 9.91
CA ARG A 251 -16.66 3.55 8.50
C ARG A 251 -17.10 4.98 8.23
N LEU A 252 -18.26 5.39 8.71
CA LEU A 252 -18.88 6.66 8.35
C LEU A 252 -18.26 7.84 9.10
N THR A 253 -18.03 7.69 10.41
CA THR A 253 -17.51 8.78 11.25
C THR A 253 -15.99 8.78 11.35
N SER A 254 -15.33 7.69 10.95
CA SER A 254 -13.90 7.44 11.20
C SER A 254 -13.52 7.44 12.69
N GLU A 255 -14.50 7.36 13.59
CA GLU A 255 -14.26 7.26 15.03
C GLU A 255 -13.57 5.92 15.34
N THR A 256 -12.54 5.97 16.18
CA THR A 256 -11.75 4.80 16.57
C THR A 256 -11.73 4.61 18.08
N GLY A 257 -11.51 3.38 18.52
CA GLY A 257 -11.35 3.08 19.94
C GLY A 257 -10.59 1.78 20.18
N GLN A 258 -10.12 1.63 21.42
CA GLN A 258 -9.44 0.42 21.89
C GLN A 258 -9.83 0.15 23.34
N GLY A 259 -10.09 -1.12 23.69
CA GLY A 259 -10.53 -1.47 25.03
C GLY A 259 -10.95 -2.92 25.22
N SER A 260 -11.73 -3.17 26.26
CA SER A 260 -12.35 -4.46 26.54
C SER A 260 -13.52 -4.76 25.58
N ARG A 261 -13.97 -6.02 25.56
CA ARG A 261 -15.19 -6.41 24.83
C ARG A 261 -16.39 -5.55 25.22
N GLN A 262 -16.56 -5.29 26.52
CA GLN A 262 -17.67 -4.49 27.03
C GLN A 262 -17.62 -3.05 26.50
N GLN A 263 -16.43 -2.44 26.44
CA GLN A 263 -16.26 -1.09 25.89
C GLN A 263 -16.60 -1.05 24.40
N PHE A 264 -16.16 -2.06 23.63
CA PHE A 264 -16.54 -2.20 22.22
C PHE A 264 -18.06 -2.36 22.04
N GLU A 265 -18.71 -3.23 22.82
CA GLU A 265 -20.15 -3.47 22.72
C GLU A 265 -20.97 -2.23 23.12
N THR A 266 -20.54 -1.49 24.14
CA THR A 266 -21.14 -0.19 24.52
C THR A 266 -20.99 0.82 23.39
N TRP A 267 -19.79 0.96 22.83
CA TRP A 267 -19.55 1.86 21.69
C TRP A 267 -20.41 1.48 20.48
N LEU A 268 -20.50 0.18 20.15
CA LEU A 268 -21.31 -0.30 19.03
C LEU A 268 -22.80 -0.04 19.24
N ALA A 269 -23.29 -0.11 20.49
CA ALA A 269 -24.66 0.25 20.83
C ALA A 269 -24.92 1.74 20.63
N LEU A 270 -24.03 2.62 21.12
CA LEU A 270 -24.12 4.07 20.90
C LEU A 270 -24.11 4.42 19.41
N LEU A 271 -23.29 3.73 18.62
CA LEU A 271 -23.23 3.93 17.17
C LEU A 271 -24.55 3.57 16.49
N ARG A 272 -25.20 2.48 16.94
CA ARG A 272 -26.54 2.07 16.45
C ARG A 272 -27.63 3.06 16.84
N ASP A 273 -27.59 3.57 18.07
CA ASP A 273 -28.56 4.54 18.57
C ASP A 273 -28.42 5.89 17.85
N ALA A 274 -27.19 6.32 17.59
CA ALA A 274 -26.91 7.53 16.81
C ALA A 274 -27.43 7.41 15.36
N ALA A 275 -27.37 6.22 14.76
CA ALA A 275 -27.95 5.97 13.45
C ALA A 275 -29.50 6.02 13.49
N PHE A 276 -30.10 5.48 14.55
CA PHE A 276 -31.55 5.52 14.75
C PHE A 276 -32.08 6.96 14.90
N MET A 277 -31.38 7.82 15.64
CA MET A 277 -31.80 9.22 15.81
C MET A 277 -31.73 10.02 14.50
N LYS A 278 -30.85 9.65 13.57
CA LYS A 278 -30.74 10.30 12.26
C LYS A 278 -31.84 9.89 11.29
N SER A 279 -32.36 8.66 11.40
CA SER A 279 -33.40 8.14 10.50
C SER A 279 -34.82 8.57 10.89
N GLY A 280 -35.05 8.97 12.15
CA GLY A 280 -36.36 9.43 12.64
C GLY A 280 -36.66 10.93 12.48
N ALA A 281 -35.70 11.72 11.98
CA ALA A 281 -35.84 13.18 11.82
C ALA A 281 -36.13 13.63 10.38
N ALA A 282 -36.44 12.68 9.48
CA ALA A 282 -36.69 12.91 8.05
C ALA A 282 -38.15 12.64 7.67
#